data_AF-A0A2V7P5W0-F1
#
_entry.id   AF-A0A2V7P5W0-F1
#
_cell.length_a   1.000
_cell.length_b   1.000
_cell.length_c   1.000
_cell.angle_alpha   90.00
_cell.angle_beta   90.00
_cell.angle_gamma   90.00
#
_symmetry.space_group_name_H-M   'P 1'
#
loop_
_entity.id
_entity.type
_entity.pdbx_description
1 polymer ?
#
loop_
_entity_poly.entity_id
_entity_poly.type
_entity_poly.pdbx_seq_one_letter_code
_entity_poly.pdbx_strand_id
1 'polypeptide(L)' 'DNSIALEGAQLVEAFDRRFVLVAVHGLGGRESQLLMGTCEIRESAERSAVLAILDATNRWADARR' A
#
# COMPACT_ATOMS: atom_id res chain seq x y z
N ASP A 1 4.43 6.81 25.89
CA ASP A 1 4.12 6.81 24.45
C ASP A 1 5.31 6.36 23.63
N ASN A 2 5.28 5.12 23.15
CA ASN A 2 6.32 4.53 22.30
C ASN A 2 5.65 3.97 21.03
N SER A 3 4.82 4.77 20.37
CA SER A 3 4.20 4.38 19.11
C SER A 3 5.22 4.50 17.97
N ILE A 4 5.31 3.44 17.18
CA ILE A 4 6.09 3.41 15.93
C ILE A 4 5.12 3.71 14.80
N ALA A 5 5.43 4.71 13.98
CA ALA A 5 4.68 5.00 12.76
C ALA A 5 5.21 4.15 11.60
N LEU A 6 4.30 3.69 10.75
CA LEU A 6 4.66 2.98 9.52
C LEU A 6 4.76 4.00 8.38
N GLU A 7 5.96 4.16 7.81
CA GLU A 7 6.14 4.98 6.61
C GLU A 7 5.55 4.30 5.37
N GLY A 8 5.03 5.10 4.44
CA GLY A 8 4.49 4.61 3.18
C GLY A 8 3.10 3.97 3.27
N ALA A 9 2.44 4.00 4.43
CA ALA A 9 1.05 3.58 4.60
C ALA A 9 0.22 4.71 5.21
N GLN A 10 -0.97 4.94 4.68
CA GLN A 10 -1.92 5.95 5.18
C GLN A 10 -3.32 5.37 5.27
N LEU A 11 -4.04 5.77 6.33
CA LEU A 11 -5.46 5.54 6.46
C LEU A 11 -6.21 6.64 5.71
N VAL A 12 -7.11 6.25 4.82
CA VAL A 12 -7.92 7.17 4.01
C VAL A 12 -9.39 6.84 4.22
N GLU A 13 -10.21 7.86 4.47
CA GLU A 13 -11.66 7.74 4.54
C GLU A 13 -12.28 8.25 3.24
N ALA A 14 -13.10 7.42 2.59
CA ALA A 14 -13.78 7.76 1.35
C ALA A 14 -15.05 6.92 1.20
N PHE A 15 -16.12 7.49 0.66
CA PHE A 15 -17.39 6.78 0.42
C PHE A 15 -17.92 6.03 1.66
N ASP A 16 -17.87 6.67 2.83
CA ASP A 16 -18.26 6.11 4.13
C ASP A 16 -17.52 4.81 4.50
N ARG A 17 -16.34 4.61 3.92
CA ARG A 17 -15.46 3.46 4.12
C ARG A 17 -14.06 3.93 4.48
N ARG A 18 -13.32 3.03 5.14
CA ARG A 18 -11.91 3.25 5.49
C ARG A 18 -11.04 2.34 4.64
N PHE A 19 -9.95 2.88 4.15
CA PHE A 19 -8.97 2.18 3.31
C PHE A 19 -7.57 2.37 3.90
N VAL A 20 -6.71 1.39 3.66
CA VAL A 20 -5.27 1.61 3.69
C VAL A 20 -4.82 1.90 2.27
N LEU A 21 -4.12 3.02 2.10
CA LEU A 21 -3.37 3.37 0.90
C LEU A 21 -1.90 3.15 1.21
N VAL A 22 -1.19 2.41 0.35
CA VAL A 22 0.25 2.20 0.49
C VAL A 22 1.01 2.66 -0.74
N ALA A 23 2.23 3.11 -0.51
CA ALA A 23 3.19 3.53 -1.50
C ALA A 23 4.45 2.66 -1.36
N VAL A 24 4.75 1.88 -2.39
CA VAL A 24 5.88 0.95 -2.44
C VAL A 24 6.82 1.40 -3.54
N HIS A 25 8.10 1.56 -3.22
CA HIS A 25 9.11 1.87 -4.24
C HIS A 25 9.61 0.58 -4.89
N GLY A 26 9.39 0.45 -6.19
CA GLY A 26 10.06 -0.54 -7.05
C GLY A 26 11.34 0.05 -7.65
N LEU A 27 12.35 -0.79 -7.87
CA LEU A 27 13.58 -0.41 -8.55
C LEU A 27 13.62 -1.05 -9.94
N GLY A 28 13.75 -0.23 -10.98
CA GLY A 28 13.88 -0.66 -12.37
C GLY A 28 15.07 0.02 -13.04
N GLY A 29 16.15 -0.72 -13.28
CA GLY A 29 17.38 -0.15 -13.84
C GLY A 29 17.98 0.92 -12.92
N ARG A 30 17.97 2.18 -13.36
CA ARG A 30 18.46 3.34 -12.59
C ARG A 30 17.34 4.22 -12.02
N GLU A 31 16.08 3.86 -12.26
CA GLU A 31 14.93 4.66 -11.84
C GLU A 31 14.17 3.97 -10.70
N SER A 32 13.67 4.81 -9.78
CA SER A 32 12.73 4.40 -8.75
C SER A 32 11.32 4.64 -9.26
N GLN A 33 10.48 3.61 -9.21
CA GLN A 33 9.08 3.71 -9.59
C GLN A 33 8.21 3.61 -8.34
N LEU A 34 7.32 4.59 -8.16
CA LEU A 34 6.33 4.54 -7.10
C LEU A 34 5.14 3.67 -7.53
N LEU A 35 4.86 2.63 -6.74
CA LEU A 35 3.75 1.72 -6.92
C LEU A 35 2.73 1.97 -5.80
N MET A 36 1.47 2.14 -6.18
CA MET A 36 0.40 2.42 -5.22
C MET A 36 -0.52 1.21 -5.11
N GLY A 37 -0.95 0.91 -3.89
CA GLY A 37 -1.92 -0.15 -3.62
C GLY A 37 -2.94 0.26 -2.58
N THR A 38 -4.12 -0.33 -2.66
CA THR A 38 -5.25 0.01 -1.77
C THR A 38 -5.94 -1.23 -1.25
N CYS A 39 -6.47 -1.15 -0.03
CA CYS A 39 -7.37 -2.18 0.50
C CYS A 39 -8.38 -1.57 1.48
N GLU A 40 -9.65 -1.94 1.35
CA GLU A 40 -10.69 -1.59 2.33
C GLU A 40 -10.39 -2.26 3.68
N ILE A 41 -10.61 -1.53 4.77
CA ILE A 41 -10.48 -2.04 6.13
C ILE A 41 -11.79 -2.70 6.53
N ARG A 42 -11.78 -4.04 6.55
CA ARG A 42 -12.94 -4.84 6.98
C ARG A 42 -12.75 -5.42 8.37
N GLU A 43 -11.57 -5.93 8.67
CA GLU A 43 -11.25 -6.58 9.94
C GLU A 43 -10.22 -5.80 10.75
N SER A 44 -9.04 -5.52 10.18
CA SER A 44 -7.98 -4.75 10.84
C SER A 44 -7.16 -3.94 9.83
N ALA A 45 -6.54 -2.85 10.30
CA ALA A 45 -5.70 -1.99 9.47
C ALA A 45 -4.41 -2.73 9.04
N GLU A 46 -3.84 -3.56 9.91
CA GLU A 46 -2.62 -4.32 9.66
C GLU A 46 -2.84 -5.34 8.54
N ARG A 47 -3.95 -6.10 8.60
CA ARG A 47 -4.29 -7.07 7.55
C ARG A 47 -4.54 -6.37 6.22
N SER A 48 -5.28 -5.26 6.24
CA SER A 48 -5.54 -4.47 5.02
C SER A 48 -4.27 -3.83 4.46
N ALA A 49 -3.31 -3.42 5.31
CA ALA A 49 -2.02 -2.91 4.85
C ALA A 49 -1.22 -3.98 4.10
N VAL A 50 -1.18 -5.23 4.61
CA VAL A 50 -0.55 -6.35 3.89
C VAL A 50 -1.19 -6.57 2.52
N LEU A 51 -2.53 -6.54 2.44
CA LEU A 51 -3.25 -6.71 1.18
C LEU A 51 -3.04 -5.54 0.22
N ALA A 52 -2.97 -4.31 0.72
CA ALA A 52 -2.67 -3.13 -0.09
C ALA A 52 -1.23 -3.21 -0.66
N ILE A 53 -0.26 -3.72 0.10
CA ILE A 53 1.11 -3.96 -0.38
C ILE A 53 1.10 -5.02 -1.50
N LEU A 54 0.29 -6.07 -1.35
CA LEU A 54 0.13 -7.08 -2.39
C LEU A 54 -0.52 -6.49 -3.66
N ASP A 55 -1.54 -5.64 -3.54
CA ASP A 55 -2.12 -4.90 -4.69
C ASP A 55 -1.06 -4.06 -5.41
N ALA A 56 -0.25 -3.30 -4.67
CA ALA A 56 0.84 -2.50 -5.25
C ALA A 56 1.88 -3.35 -6.01
N THR A 57 2.29 -4.47 -5.41
CA THR A 57 3.35 -5.33 -5.95
C THR A 57 2.88 -6.26 -7.08
N ASN A 58 1.60 -6.64 -7.11
CA ASN A 58 1.01 -7.36 -8.26
C ASN A 58 1.04 -6.48 -9.52
N ARG A 59 0.72 -5.19 -9.41
CA ARG A 59 0.82 -4.24 -10.54
C ARG A 59 2.25 -4.10 -11.05
N TRP A 60 3.25 -4.18 -10.17
CA TRP A 60 4.65 -4.27 -10.59
C TRP A 60 4.98 -5.55 -11.33
N ALA A 61 4.47 -6.70 -10.85
CA ALA A 61 4.68 -7.97 -11.52
C ALA A 61 4.11 -7.96 -12.94
N ASP A 62 2.96 -7.31 -13.14
CA ASP A 62 2.36 -7.12 -14.46
C ASP A 62 3.15 -6.13 -15.33
N ALA A 63 3.65 -5.03 -14.76
CA ALA A 63 4.46 -4.05 -15.47
C ALA A 63 5.87 -4.56 -15.88
N ARG A 64 6.35 -5.65 -15.27
CA ARG A 64 7.64 -6.27 -15.60
C ARG A 64 7.57 -7.28 -16.76
N ARG A 65 6.37 -7.72 -17.17
CA ARG A 65 6.21 -8.62 -18.32
C ARG A 65 6.38 -7.87 -19.63
#